data_AF-A0AAV5RV93-F1
#
_entry.id   AF-A0AAV5RV93-F1
#
_cell.length_a   1.000
_cell.length_b   1.000
_cell.length_c   1.000
_cell.angle_alpha   90.00
_cell.angle_beta   90.00
_cell.angle_gamma   90.00
#
_symmetry.space_group_name_H-M   'P 1'
#
loop_
_entity.id
_entity.type
_entity.pdbx_description
1 polymer ?
#
loop_
_entity_poly.entity_id
_entity_poly.type
_entity_poly.pdbx_seq_one_letter_code
_entity_poly.pdbx_strand_id
1 'polypeptide(L)'
;MSMSLLMRTSARRAVLAATRARVLPQTVRMTTRIAPVARSFTTAPVRFNQQRDAVSEILKAELRLETESLADAGEAETPALFSEFLEKYGFEVVATPGKNDAHIFKKTEDGETVSVFFDVAQVANLPYDDAMAEEVANAKSEEEEDFDSLADNFANVNVVVSKDVDGSSVSFDLLMNLQEGSFYVDSVTPFASKDAALNESAEAELSRELSYHGPPFSNLDEELQETLEIYLSSRGINAELSSFISSYSEFKENNEYIQWLESMKKFFN
;
A
#
# COMPACT_ATOMS: atom_id res chain seq x y z
N MET A 1 -6.55 -16.07 66.65
CA MET A 1 -6.69 -16.81 67.93
C MET A 1 -7.54 -15.98 68.89
N SER A 2 -8.46 -16.66 69.58
CA SER A 2 -9.11 -16.32 70.85
C SER A 2 -9.87 -14.99 71.04
N MET A 3 -11.20 -15.13 70.98
CA MET A 3 -12.18 -14.90 72.05
C MET A 3 -11.82 -14.02 73.27
N SER A 4 -12.71 -13.04 73.50
CA SER A 4 -13.56 -12.83 74.70
C SER A 4 -12.91 -12.52 76.05
N LEU A 5 -13.36 -11.44 76.71
CA LEU A 5 -13.97 -11.57 78.04
C LEU A 5 -14.85 -10.38 78.44
N LEU A 6 -16.03 -10.75 78.94
CA LEU A 6 -17.05 -9.91 79.57
C LEU A 6 -16.63 -9.50 80.99
N MET A 7 -17.22 -8.42 81.51
CA MET A 7 -17.83 -8.50 82.85
C MET A 7 -19.02 -7.55 83.02
N ARG A 8 -20.04 -8.09 83.70
CA ARG A 8 -21.37 -7.55 84.00
C ARG A 8 -21.35 -6.77 85.32
N THR A 9 -22.27 -5.83 85.51
CA THR A 9 -23.07 -5.73 86.75
C THR A 9 -24.41 -5.05 86.50
N SER A 10 -25.36 -5.40 87.38
CA SER A 10 -26.78 -5.57 87.12
C SER A 10 -27.70 -4.39 87.48
N ALA A 11 -28.90 -4.47 86.90
CA ALA A 11 -30.07 -3.64 87.03
C ALA A 11 -30.61 -3.40 88.46
N ARG A 12 -31.35 -2.28 88.61
CA ARG A 12 -32.60 -2.23 89.37
C ARG A 12 -33.69 -1.46 88.62
N ARG A 13 -34.89 -2.06 88.62
CA ARG A 13 -36.16 -1.62 88.02
C ARG A 13 -36.74 -0.38 88.72
N ALA A 14 -37.50 0.42 87.95
CA ALA A 14 -38.68 1.09 88.46
C ALA A 14 -39.78 1.13 87.38
N VAL A 15 -41.01 0.95 87.81
CA VAL A 15 -42.19 0.56 87.03
C VAL A 15 -42.98 1.79 86.56
N LEU A 16 -43.62 1.61 85.42
CA LEU A 16 -44.46 2.53 84.64
C LEU A 16 -45.60 3.20 85.43
N ALA A 17 -45.82 4.49 85.16
CA ALA A 17 -47.09 5.18 85.40
C ALA A 17 -47.61 5.72 84.07
N ALA A 18 -48.72 5.15 83.60
CA ALA A 18 -49.39 5.56 82.37
C ALA A 18 -50.31 6.77 82.65
N THR A 19 -50.08 7.88 81.96
CA THR A 19 -51.04 8.99 81.89
C THR A 19 -51.57 9.06 80.46
N ARG A 20 -52.89 8.88 80.30
CA ARG A 20 -53.59 9.03 79.01
C ARG A 20 -53.65 10.52 78.67
N ALA A 21 -52.87 10.94 77.67
CA ALA A 21 -53.04 12.25 77.04
C ALA A 21 -54.11 12.15 75.94
N ARG A 22 -55.11 13.04 76.00
CA ARG A 22 -56.20 13.17 75.04
C ARG A 22 -55.68 13.93 73.81
N VAL A 23 -55.52 13.24 72.68
CA VAL A 23 -55.07 13.84 71.41
C VAL A 23 -56.26 14.53 70.74
N LEU A 24 -56.14 15.84 70.51
CA LEU A 24 -57.02 16.60 69.61
C LEU A 24 -56.58 16.32 68.16
N PRO A 25 -57.50 16.11 67.20
CA PRO A 25 -57.11 15.93 65.81
C PRO A 25 -56.69 17.29 65.22
N GLN A 26 -55.39 17.52 65.06
CA GLN A 26 -54.90 18.55 64.16
C GLN A 26 -55.00 18.02 62.72
N THR A 27 -55.93 18.57 61.96
CA THR A 27 -55.98 18.37 60.50
C THR A 27 -54.81 19.12 59.87
N VAL A 28 -53.76 18.40 59.51
CA VAL A 28 -52.68 18.92 58.67
C VAL A 28 -53.23 19.03 57.25
N ARG A 29 -53.52 20.26 56.79
CA ARG A 29 -53.72 20.52 55.36
C ARG A 29 -52.38 20.35 54.66
N MET A 30 -52.18 19.20 53.99
CA MET A 30 -51.13 19.07 52.98
C MET A 30 -51.46 20.00 51.81
N THR A 31 -50.74 21.12 51.71
CA THR A 31 -50.67 21.84 50.44
C THR A 31 -49.66 21.10 49.57
N THR A 32 -50.13 20.48 48.48
CA THR A 32 -49.27 19.97 47.41
C THR A 32 -48.57 21.16 46.74
N ARG A 33 -47.36 21.49 47.19
CA ARG A 33 -46.47 22.36 46.43
C ARG A 33 -45.93 21.56 45.24
N ILE A 34 -46.54 21.74 44.08
CA ILE A 34 -45.96 21.32 42.81
C ILE A 34 -44.82 22.32 42.54
N ALA A 35 -43.61 21.98 42.95
CA ALA A 35 -42.43 22.70 42.50
C ALA A 35 -42.24 22.42 41.01
N PRO A 36 -41.99 23.43 40.15
CA PRO A 36 -41.67 23.16 38.75
C PRO A 36 -40.35 22.38 38.72
N VAL A 37 -40.39 21.15 38.20
CA VAL A 37 -39.19 20.39 37.87
C VAL A 37 -38.54 21.11 36.69
N ALA A 38 -37.58 21.98 36.97
CA ALA A 38 -36.71 22.52 35.93
C ALA A 38 -35.98 21.32 35.30
N ARG A 39 -36.30 21.00 34.05
CA ARG A 39 -35.56 20.00 33.29
C ARG A 39 -34.15 20.54 33.07
N SER A 40 -33.19 20.01 33.80
CA SER A 40 -31.78 20.27 33.56
C SER A 40 -31.42 19.72 32.18
N PHE A 41 -31.16 20.61 31.21
CA PHE A 41 -30.55 20.22 29.96
C PHE A 41 -29.07 19.91 30.25
N THR A 42 -28.73 18.62 30.32
CA THR A 42 -27.33 18.20 30.39
C THR A 42 -26.72 18.40 29.01
N THR A 43 -25.93 19.45 28.84
CA THR A 43 -25.00 19.57 27.71
C THR A 43 -23.87 18.59 27.96
N ALA A 44 -23.94 17.39 27.38
CA ALA A 44 -22.78 16.52 27.33
C ALA A 44 -21.69 17.23 26.51
N PRO A 45 -20.44 17.34 26.99
CA PRO A 45 -19.36 17.87 26.15
C PRO A 45 -19.24 16.99 24.91
N VAL A 46 -19.10 17.62 23.75
CA VAL A 46 -18.75 16.92 22.51
C VAL A 46 -17.42 16.23 22.76
N ARG A 47 -17.43 14.90 22.86
CA ARG A 47 -16.20 14.12 22.97
C ARG A 47 -15.57 14.08 21.58
N PHE A 48 -14.58 14.93 21.36
CA PHE A 48 -13.69 14.78 20.21
C PHE A 48 -12.97 13.43 20.33
N ASN A 49 -12.84 12.76 19.19
CA ASN A 49 -12.24 11.43 19.11
C ASN A 49 -10.72 11.59 19.22
N GLN A 50 -10.18 11.37 20.41
CA GLN A 50 -8.74 11.52 20.68
C GLN A 50 -7.87 10.63 19.79
N GLN A 51 -8.38 9.44 19.42
CA GLN A 51 -7.68 8.52 18.52
C GLN A 51 -7.61 9.09 17.10
N ARG A 52 -8.69 9.72 16.63
CA ARG A 52 -8.72 10.42 15.34
C ARG A 52 -7.70 11.57 15.31
N ASP A 53 -7.67 12.37 16.37
CA ASP A 53 -6.76 13.52 16.45
C ASP A 53 -5.29 13.05 16.51
N ALA A 54 -4.99 11.94 17.20
CA ALA A 54 -3.66 11.34 17.21
C ALA A 54 -3.20 10.91 15.80
N VAL A 55 -4.07 10.26 15.03
CA VAL A 55 -3.77 9.87 13.63
C VAL A 55 -3.54 11.11 12.77
N SER A 56 -4.37 12.14 12.91
CA SER A 56 -4.22 13.41 12.17
C SER A 56 -2.87 14.08 12.43
N GLU A 57 -2.41 14.13 13.69
CA GLU A 57 -1.12 14.73 14.03
C GLU A 57 0.07 13.93 13.49
N ILE A 58 0.02 12.59 13.55
CA ILE A 58 1.07 11.73 12.98
C ILE A 58 1.13 11.93 11.46
N LEU A 59 -0.01 11.87 10.76
CA LEU A 59 -0.06 12.08 9.30
C LEU A 59 0.47 13.45 8.88
N LYS A 60 0.25 14.50 9.68
CA LYS A 60 0.83 15.83 9.42
C LYS A 60 2.35 15.84 9.59
N ALA A 61 2.86 15.13 10.59
CA ALA A 61 4.29 15.02 10.82
C ALA A 61 4.97 14.26 9.68
N GLU A 62 4.46 13.08 9.31
CA GLU A 62 5.00 12.26 8.21
C GLU A 62 4.94 13.00 6.89
N LEU A 63 3.79 13.56 6.51
CA LEU A 63 3.65 14.31 5.26
C LEU A 63 4.67 15.45 5.15
N ARG A 64 4.93 16.14 6.27
CA ARG A 64 5.94 17.21 6.30
C ARG A 64 7.34 16.66 6.07
N LEU A 65 7.70 15.55 6.73
CA LEU A 65 9.01 14.91 6.57
C LEU A 65 9.24 14.48 5.11
N GLU A 66 8.27 13.79 4.51
CA GLU A 66 8.37 13.32 3.13
C GLU A 66 8.45 14.48 2.13
N THR A 67 7.67 15.54 2.33
CA THR A 67 7.71 16.72 1.45
C THR A 67 9.03 17.49 1.58
N GLU A 68 9.57 17.60 2.80
CA GLU A 68 10.89 18.21 3.04
C GLU A 68 12.00 17.35 2.43
N SER A 69 11.90 16.01 2.53
CA SER A 69 12.83 15.05 1.93
C SER A 69 12.86 15.16 0.40
N LEU A 70 11.70 15.19 -0.26
CA LEU A 70 11.61 15.41 -1.71
C LEU A 70 12.21 16.74 -2.16
N ALA A 71 12.04 17.79 -1.35
CA ALA A 71 12.61 19.10 -1.66
C ALA A 71 14.15 19.12 -1.51
N ASP A 72 14.70 18.38 -0.56
CA ASP A 72 16.14 18.31 -0.26
C ASP A 72 16.89 17.31 -1.14
N ALA A 73 16.24 16.22 -1.57
CA ALA A 73 16.75 15.26 -2.56
C ALA A 73 17.04 15.91 -3.94
N GLY A 74 16.65 17.17 -4.10
CA GLY A 74 16.91 17.97 -5.29
C GLY A 74 15.99 17.56 -6.42
N GLU A 75 15.08 18.44 -6.81
CA GLU A 75 14.26 18.34 -8.04
C GLU A 75 15.10 18.14 -9.34
N ALA A 76 16.43 18.11 -9.26
CA ALA A 76 17.33 18.12 -10.40
C ALA A 76 18.07 16.79 -10.67
N GLU A 77 18.46 16.00 -9.66
CA GLU A 77 19.32 14.83 -9.90
C GLU A 77 18.54 13.57 -10.30
N THR A 78 17.50 13.20 -9.54
CA THR A 78 16.66 12.04 -9.89
C THR A 78 15.90 12.27 -11.20
N PRO A 79 15.32 13.46 -11.49
CA PRO A 79 14.64 13.67 -12.77
C PRO A 79 15.60 13.77 -13.96
N ALA A 80 16.86 14.18 -13.74
CA ALA A 80 17.86 14.22 -14.80
C ALA A 80 18.22 12.80 -15.28
N LEU A 81 18.42 11.84 -14.37
CA LEU A 81 18.70 10.45 -14.75
C LEU A 81 17.57 9.84 -15.59
N PHE A 82 16.31 10.10 -15.23
CA PHE A 82 15.16 9.66 -16.04
C PHE A 82 15.15 10.33 -17.41
N SER A 83 15.37 11.64 -17.44
CA SER A 83 15.34 12.43 -18.67
C SER A 83 16.41 11.97 -19.66
N GLU A 84 17.63 11.67 -19.19
CA GLU A 84 18.71 11.16 -20.03
C GLU A 84 18.34 9.83 -20.69
N PHE A 85 17.78 8.88 -19.94
CA PHE A 85 17.32 7.59 -20.50
C PHE A 85 16.19 7.79 -21.51
N LEU A 86 15.16 8.56 -21.14
CA LEU A 86 13.99 8.81 -21.98
C LEU A 86 14.38 9.48 -23.30
N GLU A 87 15.25 10.49 -23.26
CA GLU A 87 15.76 11.17 -24.47
C GLU A 87 16.65 10.27 -25.31
N LYS A 88 17.55 9.50 -24.68
CA LYS A 88 18.47 8.60 -25.38
C LYS A 88 17.74 7.53 -26.21
N TYR A 89 16.68 6.95 -25.65
CA TYR A 89 15.93 5.87 -26.31
C TYR A 89 14.61 6.33 -26.94
N GLY A 90 14.24 7.59 -26.79
CA GLY A 90 12.99 8.16 -27.31
C GLY A 90 11.74 7.65 -26.61
N PHE A 91 11.84 7.28 -25.33
CA PHE A 91 10.70 6.87 -24.51
C PHE A 91 9.94 8.07 -23.95
N GLU A 92 8.63 7.94 -23.86
CA GLU A 92 7.72 8.88 -23.23
C GLU A 92 7.00 8.20 -22.07
N VAL A 93 6.85 8.91 -20.95
CA VAL A 93 6.14 8.41 -19.76
C VAL A 93 4.67 8.78 -19.85
N VAL A 94 3.78 7.82 -19.60
CA VAL A 94 2.34 8.06 -19.46
C VAL A 94 2.02 8.30 -17.99
N ALA A 95 1.58 9.51 -17.66
CA ALA A 95 1.21 9.86 -16.30
C ALA A 95 -0.07 9.12 -15.85
N THR A 96 0.07 8.26 -14.84
CA THR A 96 -1.00 7.50 -14.21
C THR A 96 -1.04 7.71 -12.68
N PRO A 97 -1.40 8.92 -12.19
CA PRO A 97 -1.47 9.16 -10.74
C PRO A 97 -2.53 8.28 -10.07
N GLY A 98 -2.22 7.74 -8.90
CA GLY A 98 -3.12 6.87 -8.13
C GLY A 98 -3.23 5.42 -8.65
N LYS A 99 -2.42 5.05 -9.64
CA LYS A 99 -2.23 3.67 -10.09
C LYS A 99 -0.80 3.23 -9.79
N ASN A 100 -0.62 1.96 -9.41
CA ASN A 100 0.70 1.37 -9.21
C ASN A 100 1.45 1.24 -10.54
N ASP A 101 0.76 0.78 -11.59
CA ASP A 101 1.36 0.55 -12.90
C ASP A 101 1.90 1.85 -13.50
N ALA A 102 3.19 1.82 -13.80
CA ALA A 102 3.85 2.78 -14.67
C ALA A 102 3.84 2.27 -16.11
N HIS A 103 3.76 3.20 -17.06
CA HIS A 103 3.77 2.90 -18.48
C HIS A 103 4.69 3.88 -19.20
N ILE A 104 5.68 3.35 -19.91
CA ILE A 104 6.50 4.10 -20.86
C ILE A 104 6.33 3.52 -22.26
N PHE A 105 6.38 4.36 -23.28
CA PHE A 105 6.29 3.89 -24.66
C PHE A 105 7.21 4.67 -25.59
N LYS A 106 7.55 4.07 -26.72
CA LYS A 106 8.23 4.74 -27.83
C LYS A 106 7.73 4.23 -29.16
N LYS A 107 7.98 5.01 -30.21
CA LYS A 107 7.80 4.59 -31.60
C LYS A 107 9.14 4.39 -32.26
N THR A 108 9.33 3.25 -32.91
CA THR A 108 10.53 2.95 -33.68
C THR A 108 10.41 3.54 -35.09
N GLU A 109 11.55 3.70 -35.75
CA GLU A 109 11.59 4.14 -37.16
C GLU A 109 10.94 3.13 -38.11
N ASP A 110 10.90 1.86 -37.71
CA ASP A 110 10.31 0.74 -38.45
C ASP A 110 8.77 0.69 -38.39
N GLY A 111 8.13 1.63 -37.68
CA GLY A 111 6.68 1.67 -37.51
C GLY A 111 6.16 0.68 -36.46
N GLU A 112 6.96 0.42 -35.42
CA GLU A 112 6.56 -0.37 -34.25
C GLU A 112 6.38 0.57 -33.05
N THR A 113 5.37 0.32 -32.23
CA THR A 113 5.21 0.95 -30.92
C THR A 113 5.64 -0.04 -29.84
N VAL A 114 6.67 0.29 -29.06
CA VAL A 114 7.13 -0.49 -27.91
C VAL A 114 6.54 0.14 -26.65
N SER A 115 5.75 -0.62 -25.90
CA SER A 115 5.13 -0.20 -24.64
C SER A 115 5.69 -1.08 -23.51
N VAL A 116 6.10 -0.48 -22.40
CA VAL A 116 6.67 -1.18 -21.24
C VAL A 116 5.85 -0.81 -20.01
N PHE A 117 5.40 -1.84 -19.29
CA PHE A 117 4.58 -1.74 -18.08
C PHE A 117 5.30 -2.43 -16.92
N PHE A 118 5.26 -1.81 -15.75
CA PHE A 118 5.84 -2.36 -14.51
C PHE A 118 5.08 -1.83 -13.29
N ASP A 119 4.94 -2.67 -12.27
CA ASP A 119 4.33 -2.29 -10.99
C ASP A 119 5.38 -1.61 -10.11
N VAL A 120 5.17 -0.33 -9.85
CA VAL A 120 6.05 0.50 -9.02
C VAL A 120 6.11 0.02 -7.58
N ALA A 121 4.98 -0.44 -7.02
CA ALA A 121 4.92 -0.93 -5.66
C ALA A 121 5.64 -2.28 -5.53
N GLN A 122 5.59 -3.13 -6.56
CA GLN A 122 6.39 -4.35 -6.59
C GLN A 122 7.88 -4.02 -6.60
N VAL A 123 8.32 -3.10 -7.46
CA VAL A 123 9.75 -2.78 -7.58
C VAL A 123 10.30 -2.06 -6.34
N ALA A 124 9.60 -1.05 -5.83
CA ALA A 124 10.11 -0.17 -4.77
C ALA A 124 9.95 -0.74 -3.35
N ASN A 125 8.97 -1.62 -3.09
CA ASN A 125 8.76 -2.19 -1.75
C ASN A 125 9.51 -3.50 -1.52
N LEU A 126 10.20 -4.05 -2.53
CA LEU A 126 11.04 -5.21 -2.32
C LEU A 126 12.23 -4.81 -1.43
N PRO A 127 12.60 -5.63 -0.43
CA PRO A 127 13.66 -5.31 0.51
C PRO A 127 15.01 -5.30 -0.20
N TYR A 128 15.39 -4.16 -0.78
CA TYR A 128 16.75 -3.91 -1.23
C TYR A 128 17.59 -3.47 -0.02
N ASP A 129 18.12 -4.44 0.71
CA ASP A 129 19.09 -4.20 1.78
C ASP A 129 20.43 -4.82 1.40
N ASP A 130 21.41 -3.97 1.07
CA ASP A 130 22.80 -4.35 0.81
C ASP A 130 23.38 -5.21 1.97
N ALA A 131 22.93 -4.98 3.21
CA ALA A 131 23.37 -5.75 4.36
C ALA A 131 22.74 -7.16 4.42
N MET A 132 21.51 -7.33 3.90
CA MET A 132 20.87 -8.64 3.81
C MET A 132 21.46 -9.49 2.68
N ALA A 133 21.88 -8.86 1.57
CA ALA A 133 22.58 -9.57 0.50
C ALA A 133 23.92 -10.18 0.96
N GLU A 134 24.68 -9.48 1.82
CA GLU A 134 25.91 -10.02 2.41
C GLU A 134 25.65 -11.13 3.44
N GLU A 135 24.56 -11.05 4.21
CA GLU A 135 24.22 -12.07 5.22
C GLU A 135 23.72 -13.38 4.58
N VAL A 136 22.94 -13.28 3.49
CA VAL A 136 22.49 -14.44 2.68
C VAL A 136 23.66 -15.15 1.98
N ALA A 137 24.65 -14.39 1.50
CA ALA A 137 25.87 -14.97 0.92
C ALA A 137 26.71 -15.76 1.94
N ASN A 138 26.63 -15.40 3.23
CA ASN A 138 27.41 -16.00 4.31
C ASN A 138 26.67 -17.14 5.05
N ALA A 139 25.36 -17.30 4.80
CA ALA A 139 24.49 -18.31 5.40
C ALA A 139 24.34 -19.60 4.55
N LYS A 140 25.31 -19.91 3.67
CA LYS A 140 25.35 -21.18 2.90
C LYS A 140 25.69 -22.41 3.76
N SER A 141 25.03 -22.58 4.90
CA SER A 141 25.06 -23.82 5.66
C SER A 141 23.73 -24.04 6.36
N GLU A 142 23.04 -25.08 5.86
CA GLU A 142 21.97 -25.84 6.52
C GLU A 142 20.51 -25.39 6.25
N GLU A 143 19.94 -26.09 5.25
CA GLU A 143 18.57 -26.61 5.15
C GLU A 143 17.38 -25.63 5.00
N GLU A 144 16.65 -25.84 3.90
CA GLU A 144 15.39 -25.21 3.47
C GLU A 144 15.50 -23.73 3.06
N GLU A 145 16.15 -23.48 1.91
CA GLU A 145 16.01 -22.23 1.18
C GLU A 145 14.52 -22.02 0.86
N ASP A 146 13.89 -21.09 1.58
CA ASP A 146 12.54 -20.61 1.33
C ASP A 146 12.51 -20.07 -0.10
N PHE A 147 11.85 -20.79 -1.02
CA PHE A 147 11.73 -20.44 -2.44
C PHE A 147 11.15 -19.03 -2.63
N ASP A 148 10.40 -18.54 -1.63
CA ASP A 148 9.87 -17.19 -1.56
C ASP A 148 10.98 -16.11 -1.55
N SER A 149 12.14 -16.37 -0.95
CA SER A 149 13.24 -15.38 -0.89
C SER A 149 13.94 -15.12 -2.23
N LEU A 150 13.85 -16.05 -3.19
CA LEU A 150 14.38 -15.85 -4.53
C LEU A 150 13.39 -15.08 -5.41
N ALA A 151 12.09 -15.30 -5.21
CA ALA A 151 11.02 -14.56 -5.88
C ALA A 151 11.00 -13.08 -5.47
N ASP A 152 11.42 -12.77 -4.24
CA ASP A 152 11.55 -11.40 -3.73
C ASP A 152 12.63 -10.56 -4.47
N ASN A 153 13.44 -11.15 -5.34
CA ASN A 153 14.43 -10.41 -6.13
C ASN A 153 13.96 -10.08 -7.56
N PHE A 154 12.77 -10.54 -7.95
CA PHE A 154 12.25 -10.35 -9.30
C PHE A 154 11.01 -9.46 -9.31
N ALA A 155 10.98 -8.53 -10.26
CA ALA A 155 9.80 -7.74 -10.61
C ALA A 155 9.27 -8.15 -11.98
N ASN A 156 7.95 -8.12 -12.13
CA ASN A 156 7.30 -8.38 -13.42
C ASN A 156 7.35 -7.13 -14.29
N VAL A 157 7.86 -7.29 -15.51
CA VAL A 157 7.88 -6.24 -16.52
C VAL A 157 7.22 -6.77 -17.79
N ASN A 158 6.14 -6.14 -18.22
CA ASN A 158 5.45 -6.52 -19.43
C ASN A 158 5.85 -5.58 -20.58
N VAL A 159 6.33 -6.16 -21.68
CA VAL A 159 6.72 -5.42 -22.88
C VAL A 159 5.82 -5.82 -24.04
N VAL A 160 5.06 -4.85 -24.57
CA VAL A 160 4.21 -5.06 -25.74
C VAL A 160 4.78 -4.33 -26.93
N VAL A 161 5.09 -5.08 -27.99
CA VAL A 161 5.48 -4.51 -29.28
C VAL A 161 4.32 -4.65 -30.26
N SER A 162 3.78 -3.52 -30.69
CA SER A 162 2.69 -3.44 -31.67
C SER A 162 3.19 -2.90 -32.99
N LYS A 163 2.79 -3.50 -34.11
CA LYS A 163 3.05 -2.98 -35.45
C LYS A 163 1.95 -2.01 -35.87
N ASP A 164 2.33 -0.84 -36.38
CA ASP A 164 1.35 0.18 -36.78
C ASP A 164 0.59 -0.18 -38.07
N VAL A 165 1.14 -1.08 -38.89
CA VAL A 165 0.58 -1.45 -40.20
C VAL A 165 -0.68 -2.30 -40.09
N ASP A 166 -0.62 -3.38 -39.30
CA ASP A 166 -1.71 -4.35 -39.15
C ASP A 166 -2.28 -4.40 -37.73
N GLY A 167 -1.66 -3.68 -36.79
CA GLY A 167 -2.05 -3.67 -35.38
C GLY A 167 -1.64 -4.94 -34.63
N SER A 168 -0.99 -5.91 -35.29
CA SER A 168 -0.52 -7.13 -34.64
C SER A 168 0.43 -6.80 -33.51
N SER A 169 0.34 -7.53 -32.41
CA SER A 169 1.12 -7.25 -31.22
C SER A 169 1.71 -8.52 -30.63
N VAL A 170 2.88 -8.40 -30.01
CA VAL A 170 3.48 -9.48 -29.22
C VAL A 170 3.74 -8.93 -27.83
N SER A 171 3.23 -9.64 -26.82
CA SER A 171 3.49 -9.37 -25.41
C SER A 171 4.59 -10.29 -24.93
N PHE A 172 5.59 -9.71 -24.28
CA PHE A 172 6.68 -10.39 -23.61
C PHE A 172 6.53 -10.15 -22.12
N ASP A 173 6.33 -11.22 -21.37
CA ASP A 173 6.34 -11.16 -19.91
C ASP A 173 7.77 -11.44 -19.47
N LEU A 174 8.37 -10.44 -18.79
CA LEU A 174 9.74 -10.48 -18.34
C LEU A 174 9.80 -10.52 -16.82
N LEU A 175 10.79 -11.26 -16.32
CA LEU A 175 11.24 -11.18 -14.94
C LEU A 175 12.51 -10.34 -14.91
N MET A 176 12.44 -9.20 -14.23
CA MET A 176 13.59 -8.30 -14.03
C MET A 176 14.22 -8.61 -12.67
N ASN A 177 15.50 -9.01 -12.67
CA ASN A 177 16.27 -9.16 -11.44
C ASN A 177 16.70 -7.77 -10.94
N LEU A 178 16.28 -7.40 -9.72
CA LEU A 178 16.54 -6.08 -9.14
C LEU A 178 18.01 -5.89 -8.72
N GLN A 179 18.73 -6.96 -8.39
CA GLN A 179 20.13 -6.89 -7.98
C GLN A 179 21.07 -6.79 -9.18
N GLU A 180 20.82 -7.62 -10.20
CA GLU A 180 21.68 -7.70 -11.38
C GLU A 180 21.30 -6.70 -12.49
N GLY A 181 20.04 -6.24 -12.52
CA GLY A 181 19.52 -5.43 -13.63
C GLY A 181 19.39 -6.23 -14.93
N SER A 182 19.18 -7.54 -14.83
CA SER A 182 19.02 -8.46 -15.96
C SER A 182 17.54 -8.78 -16.18
N PHE A 183 17.16 -9.05 -17.44
CA PHE A 183 15.82 -9.46 -17.82
C PHE A 183 15.82 -10.90 -18.30
N TYR A 184 14.82 -11.67 -17.88
CA TYR A 184 14.57 -13.04 -18.33
C TYR A 184 13.18 -13.11 -18.94
N VAL A 185 13.05 -13.73 -20.11
CA VAL A 185 11.75 -13.92 -20.76
C VAL A 185 11.05 -15.11 -20.11
N ASP A 186 9.86 -14.89 -19.57
CA ASP A 186 9.00 -15.93 -19.00
C ASP A 186 8.02 -16.47 -20.07
N SER A 187 7.32 -15.55 -20.74
CA SER A 187 6.26 -15.87 -21.68
C SER A 187 6.28 -14.95 -22.92
N VAL A 188 5.85 -15.47 -24.07
CA VAL A 188 5.73 -14.71 -25.32
C VAL A 188 4.38 -15.00 -25.96
N THR A 189 3.48 -14.03 -25.88
CA THR A 189 2.09 -14.19 -26.33
C THR A 189 1.79 -13.30 -27.55
N PRO A 190 1.47 -13.86 -28.72
CA PRO A 190 1.04 -13.08 -29.88
C PRO A 190 -0.46 -12.72 -29.78
N PHE A 191 -0.78 -11.48 -30.11
CA PHE A 191 -2.13 -10.93 -30.17
C PHE A 191 -2.46 -10.39 -31.55
N ALA A 192 -3.72 -10.59 -31.97
CA ALA A 192 -4.19 -10.13 -33.27
C ALA A 192 -4.29 -8.60 -33.39
N SER A 193 -4.39 -7.88 -32.28
CA SER A 193 -4.48 -6.42 -32.26
C SER A 193 -3.86 -5.83 -31.00
N LYS A 194 -3.47 -4.55 -31.07
CA LYS A 194 -3.02 -3.76 -29.90
C LYS A 194 -4.07 -3.71 -28.79
N ASP A 195 -5.35 -3.61 -29.15
CA ASP A 195 -6.45 -3.59 -28.18
C ASP A 195 -6.53 -4.92 -27.40
N ALA A 196 -6.43 -6.06 -28.10
CA ALA A 196 -6.43 -7.36 -27.43
C ALA A 196 -5.28 -7.51 -26.41
N ALA A 197 -4.11 -6.94 -26.71
CA ALA A 197 -2.95 -6.99 -25.82
C ALA A 197 -3.06 -6.03 -24.61
N LEU A 198 -3.60 -4.82 -24.80
CA LEU A 198 -3.46 -3.71 -23.83
C LEU A 198 -4.75 -3.29 -23.13
N ASN A 199 -5.92 -3.80 -23.55
CA ASN A 199 -7.19 -3.34 -23.01
C ASN A 199 -7.36 -3.77 -21.54
N GLU A 200 -7.55 -2.80 -20.64
CA GLU A 200 -7.67 -2.99 -19.19
C GLU A 200 -9.08 -3.45 -18.74
N SER A 201 -10.03 -3.67 -19.66
CA SER A 201 -11.37 -4.14 -19.28
C SER A 201 -11.33 -5.57 -18.73
N ALA A 202 -12.21 -5.87 -17.78
CA ALA A 202 -12.30 -7.21 -17.19
C ALA A 202 -12.58 -8.31 -18.23
N GLU A 203 -13.33 -8.00 -19.29
CA GLU A 203 -13.59 -8.94 -20.40
C GLU A 203 -12.33 -9.19 -21.24
N ALA A 204 -11.53 -8.15 -21.49
CA ALA A 204 -10.27 -8.28 -22.22
C ALA A 204 -9.23 -9.06 -21.42
N GLU A 205 -9.12 -8.82 -20.11
CA GLU A 205 -8.24 -9.57 -19.20
C GLU A 205 -8.58 -11.06 -19.21
N LEU A 206 -9.86 -11.40 -19.01
CA LEU A 206 -10.32 -12.78 -19.07
C LEU A 206 -10.05 -13.41 -20.45
N SER A 207 -10.21 -12.65 -21.53
CA SER A 207 -9.89 -13.13 -22.87
C SER A 207 -8.39 -13.41 -23.05
N ARG A 208 -7.50 -12.63 -22.41
CA ARG A 208 -6.06 -12.90 -22.41
C ARG A 208 -5.74 -14.14 -21.60
N GLU A 209 -6.27 -14.27 -20.39
CA GLU A 209 -6.04 -15.42 -19.50
C GLU A 209 -6.49 -16.74 -20.12
N LEU A 210 -7.58 -16.73 -20.91
CA LEU A 210 -8.09 -17.91 -21.60
C LEU A 210 -7.34 -18.22 -22.90
N SER A 211 -6.47 -17.31 -23.36
CA SER A 211 -5.70 -17.49 -24.59
C SER A 211 -4.45 -18.34 -24.36
N TYR A 212 -3.92 -18.92 -25.42
CA TYR A 212 -2.68 -19.68 -25.33
C TYR A 212 -1.47 -18.72 -25.30
N HIS A 213 -0.67 -18.78 -24.24
CA HIS A 213 0.48 -17.91 -24.00
C HIS A 213 1.82 -18.41 -24.58
N GLY A 214 1.77 -19.50 -25.36
CA GLY A 214 2.98 -20.18 -25.81
C GLY A 214 3.41 -21.31 -24.86
N PRO A 215 4.43 -22.10 -25.26
CA PRO A 215 5.07 -23.04 -24.35
C PRO A 215 5.93 -22.29 -23.32
N PRO A 216 6.36 -22.94 -22.23
CA PRO A 216 7.41 -22.39 -21.38
C PRO A 216 8.61 -21.95 -22.22
N PHE A 217 9.14 -20.74 -21.99
CA PHE A 217 10.20 -20.16 -22.82
C PHE A 217 11.43 -21.07 -22.92
N SER A 218 11.79 -21.71 -21.82
CA SER A 218 12.90 -22.68 -21.72
C SER A 218 12.75 -23.94 -22.60
N ASN A 219 11.53 -24.24 -23.06
CA ASN A 219 11.27 -25.35 -23.99
C ASN A 219 11.41 -24.96 -25.47
N LEU A 220 11.62 -23.68 -25.77
CA LEU A 220 11.89 -23.22 -27.14
C LEU A 220 13.29 -23.65 -27.58
N ASP A 221 13.51 -23.68 -28.89
CA ASP A 221 14.86 -23.87 -29.44
C ASP A 221 15.82 -22.77 -28.95
N GLU A 222 17.06 -23.11 -28.63
CA GLU A 222 18.05 -22.18 -28.05
C GLU A 222 18.31 -20.98 -28.98
N GLU A 223 18.37 -21.19 -30.30
CA GLU A 223 18.58 -20.12 -31.28
C GLU A 223 17.37 -19.17 -31.32
N LEU A 224 16.16 -19.69 -31.12
CA LEU A 224 14.95 -18.87 -31.02
C LEU A 224 14.93 -18.04 -29.72
N GLN A 225 15.34 -18.63 -28.59
CA GLN A 225 15.44 -17.91 -27.33
C GLN A 225 16.41 -16.73 -27.45
N GLU A 226 17.63 -16.99 -27.93
CA GLU A 226 18.68 -15.98 -28.10
C GLU A 226 18.24 -14.86 -29.06
N THR A 227 17.61 -15.20 -30.19
CA THR A 227 17.16 -14.18 -31.15
C THR A 227 16.02 -13.31 -30.64
N LEU A 228 15.13 -13.83 -29.78
CA LEU A 228 14.10 -13.03 -29.12
C LEU A 228 14.69 -12.08 -28.07
N GLU A 229 15.69 -12.52 -27.31
CA GLU A 229 16.42 -11.67 -26.35
C GLU A 229 17.20 -10.56 -27.07
N ILE A 230 17.90 -10.88 -28.15
CA ILE A 230 18.59 -9.89 -28.99
C ILE A 230 17.59 -8.90 -29.58
N TYR A 231 16.42 -9.37 -30.02
CA TYR A 231 15.35 -8.50 -30.50
C TYR A 231 14.90 -7.51 -29.43
N LEU A 232 14.61 -7.95 -28.21
CA LEU A 232 14.24 -7.07 -27.09
C LEU A 232 15.35 -6.05 -26.77
N SER A 233 16.60 -6.50 -26.72
CA SER A 233 17.76 -5.64 -26.50
C SER A 233 17.89 -4.54 -27.57
N SER A 234 17.68 -4.88 -28.84
CA SER A 234 17.67 -3.90 -29.94
C SER A 234 16.53 -2.87 -29.84
N ARG A 235 15.46 -3.20 -29.09
CA ARG A 235 14.35 -2.28 -28.78
C ARG A 235 14.60 -1.49 -27.48
N GLY A 236 15.78 -1.60 -26.87
CA GLY A 236 16.16 -0.86 -25.67
C GLY A 236 15.72 -1.53 -24.36
N ILE A 237 15.37 -2.81 -24.39
CA ILE A 237 15.14 -3.61 -23.18
C ILE A 237 16.50 -4.16 -22.73
N ASN A 238 17.19 -3.40 -21.87
CA ASN A 238 18.57 -3.67 -21.46
C ASN A 238 18.82 -3.19 -20.02
N ALA A 239 20.04 -3.35 -19.50
CA ALA A 239 20.39 -2.94 -18.15
C ALA A 239 20.18 -1.44 -17.85
N GLU A 240 20.17 -0.56 -18.86
CA GLU A 240 19.84 0.85 -18.63
C GLU A 240 18.34 1.04 -18.37
N LEU A 241 17.48 0.23 -19.02
CA LEU A 241 16.05 0.19 -18.71
C LEU A 241 15.79 -0.32 -17.30
N SER A 242 16.51 -1.34 -16.81
CA SER A 242 16.32 -1.80 -15.43
C SER A 242 16.71 -0.71 -14.43
N SER A 243 17.83 -0.01 -14.64
CA SER A 243 18.20 1.14 -13.80
C SER A 243 17.13 2.24 -13.83
N PHE A 244 16.57 2.53 -15.00
CA PHE A 244 15.44 3.45 -15.11
C PHE A 244 14.22 2.97 -14.32
N ILE A 245 13.82 1.70 -14.47
CA ILE A 245 12.65 1.13 -13.79
C ILE A 245 12.82 1.22 -12.27
N SER A 246 13.98 0.85 -11.72
CA SER A 246 14.24 0.91 -10.28
C SER A 246 14.12 2.33 -9.75
N SER A 247 14.89 3.27 -10.32
CA SER A 247 14.91 4.65 -9.83
C SER A 247 13.58 5.39 -10.08
N TYR A 248 12.90 5.13 -11.20
CA TYR A 248 11.59 5.72 -11.48
C TYR A 248 10.52 5.15 -10.55
N SER A 249 10.62 3.87 -10.18
CA SER A 249 9.70 3.24 -9.23
C SER A 249 9.84 3.86 -7.84
N GLU A 250 11.04 4.03 -7.31
CA GLU A 250 11.25 4.75 -6.04
C GLU A 250 10.64 6.16 -6.06
N PHE A 251 10.91 6.92 -7.14
CA PHE A 251 10.37 8.26 -7.31
C PHE A 251 8.83 8.28 -7.37
N LYS A 252 8.22 7.41 -8.18
CA LYS A 252 6.77 7.37 -8.32
C LYS A 252 6.11 6.85 -7.04
N GLU A 253 6.66 5.82 -6.39
CA GLU A 253 6.14 5.27 -5.13
C GLU A 253 6.06 6.36 -4.07
N ASN A 254 7.15 7.11 -3.85
CA ASN A 254 7.18 8.15 -2.82
C ASN A 254 6.15 9.27 -3.11
N ASN A 255 5.96 9.63 -4.38
CA ASN A 255 4.91 10.56 -4.78
C ASN A 255 3.49 10.03 -4.52
N GLU A 256 3.24 8.74 -4.79
CA GLU A 256 1.95 8.10 -4.48
C GLU A 256 1.75 8.02 -2.96
N TYR A 257 2.80 7.74 -2.17
CA TYR A 257 2.77 7.74 -0.72
C TYR A 257 2.37 9.09 -0.15
N ILE A 258 2.92 10.20 -0.67
CA ILE A 258 2.53 11.55 -0.26
C ILE A 258 1.07 11.84 -0.59
N GLN A 259 0.60 11.46 -1.79
CA GLN A 259 -0.81 11.61 -2.16
C GLN A 259 -1.75 10.78 -1.26
N TRP A 260 -1.29 9.59 -0.86
CA TRP A 260 -1.99 8.75 0.10
C TRP A 260 -2.05 9.40 1.48
N LEU A 261 -0.93 9.93 1.99
CA LEU A 261 -0.86 10.67 3.26
C LEU A 261 -1.79 11.89 3.25
N GLU A 262 -1.84 12.63 2.14
CA GLU A 262 -2.78 13.74 1.97
C GLU A 262 -4.24 13.29 2.07
N SER A 263 -4.58 12.18 1.40
CA SER A 263 -5.94 11.63 1.38
C SER A 263 -6.35 11.12 2.76
N MET A 264 -5.44 10.43 3.46
CA MET A 264 -5.61 9.98 4.84
C MET A 264 -5.79 11.18 5.78
N LYS A 265 -4.96 12.20 5.66
CA LYS A 265 -5.07 13.44 6.45
C LYS A 265 -6.41 14.12 6.22
N LYS A 266 -6.92 14.18 4.98
CA LYS A 266 -8.26 14.73 4.66
C LYS A 266 -9.37 13.92 5.33
N PHE A 267 -9.25 12.60 5.42
CA PHE A 267 -10.22 11.73 6.09
C PHE A 267 -10.22 11.88 7.62
N PHE A 268 -9.05 12.01 8.24
CA PHE A 268 -8.90 12.07 9.71
C PHE A 268 -8.94 13.48 10.32
N ASN A 269 -8.86 14.55 9.51
CA ASN A 269 -9.03 15.93 10.00
C ASN A 269 -10.45 16.22 10.51
#